data_AF-A0A6L7ZW48-F1
#
_entry.id   AF-A0A6L7ZW48-F1
#
_cell.length_a   1.000
_cell.length_b   1.000
_cell.length_c   1.000
_cell.angle_alpha   90.00
_cell.angle_beta   90.00
_cell.angle_gamma   90.00
#
_symmetry.space_group_name_H-M   'P 1'
#
loop_
_entity.id
_entity.type
_entity.pdbx_description
1 polymer ?
#
loop_
_entity_poly.entity_id
_entity_poly.type
_entity_poly.pdbx_seq_one_letter_code
_entity_poly.pdbx_strand_id
1 'polypeptide(L)'
;MSTMPRSVAFAGVALAALCGASSAQSVTLKFASMAPERNPINQCGPVAIMEAITKRTGGKVKFTRFFAGTALSHPLRQYQQLAKNVTDMSQGVLTYTPGRFPLTSLAALPFLMKDNVAGARAVTRVVQTHLQKEFKDIHLLAIVVPALYQIHSRKEIKTIDDMKGLRLRGAGRVHQMVLK
;
A
#
# COMPACT_ATOMS: atom_id res chain seq x y z
N MET A 1 -2.35 -76.70 26.72
CA MET A 1 -1.21 -75.77 26.61
C MET A 1 -1.35 -74.97 25.32
N SER A 2 -1.75 -73.71 25.41
CA SER A 2 -1.24 -72.63 24.55
C SER A 2 -1.90 -71.33 25.01
N THR A 3 -1.09 -70.47 25.61
CA THR A 3 -1.42 -69.17 26.18
C THR A 3 -0.57 -68.10 25.50
N MET A 4 -1.13 -66.90 25.34
CA MET A 4 -0.55 -65.58 25.01
C MET A 4 -0.76 -65.05 23.56
N PRO A 5 -0.79 -63.70 23.36
CA PRO A 5 -1.31 -62.66 24.26
C PRO A 5 -2.17 -61.57 23.55
N ARG A 6 -3.06 -60.96 24.32
CA ARG A 6 -4.04 -59.91 23.94
C ARG A 6 -3.45 -58.48 23.86
N SER A 7 -2.18 -58.29 23.50
CA SER A 7 -1.46 -57.03 23.81
C SER A 7 -1.28 -56.02 22.68
N VAL A 8 -1.98 -56.13 21.54
CA VAL A 8 -1.74 -55.22 20.38
C VAL A 8 -2.66 -53.99 20.34
N ALA A 9 -3.63 -53.86 21.25
CA ALA A 9 -4.68 -52.84 21.11
C ALA A 9 -4.33 -51.42 21.65
N PHE A 10 -3.15 -51.19 22.26
CA PHE A 10 -2.87 -49.92 22.95
C PHE A 10 -1.90 -48.95 22.25
N ALA A 11 -1.30 -49.33 21.11
CA ALA A 11 -0.32 -48.48 20.42
C ALA A 11 -0.92 -47.44 19.44
N GLY A 12 -2.21 -47.54 19.13
CA GLY A 12 -2.86 -46.68 18.10
C GLY A 12 -3.35 -45.31 18.58
N VAL A 13 -3.47 -45.08 19.90
CA VAL A 13 -4.10 -43.86 20.44
C VAL A 13 -3.08 -42.73 20.71
N ALA A 14 -1.78 -43.05 20.79
CA ALA A 14 -0.75 -42.05 21.07
C ALA A 14 -0.39 -41.16 19.84
N LEU A 15 -0.70 -41.59 18.62
CA LEU A 15 -0.35 -40.84 17.40
C LEU A 15 -1.38 -39.76 17.02
N ALA A 16 -2.60 -39.81 17.58
CA ALA A 16 -3.64 -38.80 17.33
C ALA A 16 -3.43 -37.50 18.14
N ALA A 17 -2.58 -37.51 19.17
CA ALA A 17 -2.28 -36.35 20.00
C ALA A 17 -1.20 -35.42 19.41
N LEU A 18 -0.54 -35.84 18.32
CA LEU A 18 0.48 -35.04 17.61
C LEU A 18 -0.11 -34.12 16.53
N CYS A 19 -1.42 -34.14 16.31
CA CYS A 19 -2.14 -33.03 15.68
C CYS A 19 -2.24 -31.86 16.66
N GLY A 20 -1.08 -31.37 17.11
CA GLY A 20 -0.97 -30.16 17.90
C GLY A 20 -1.72 -29.06 17.19
N ALA A 21 -2.61 -28.39 17.94
CA ALA A 21 -3.26 -27.18 17.51
C ALA A 21 -2.22 -26.27 16.84
N SER A 22 -2.37 -26.04 15.53
CA SER A 22 -1.59 -25.02 14.84
C SER A 22 -1.95 -23.69 15.52
N SER A 23 -1.14 -23.29 16.50
CA SER A 23 -1.20 -21.96 17.08
C SER A 23 -0.86 -21.00 15.95
N ALA A 24 -1.89 -20.35 15.40
CA ALA A 24 -1.71 -19.35 14.37
C ALA A 24 -0.71 -18.30 14.89
N GLN A 25 0.48 -18.30 14.31
CA GLN A 25 1.60 -17.48 14.76
C GLN A 25 1.20 -16.01 14.70
N SER A 26 1.39 -15.29 15.81
CA SER A 26 1.21 -13.84 15.81
C SER A 26 2.36 -13.20 15.03
N VAL A 27 2.06 -12.25 14.16
CA VAL A 27 3.02 -11.53 13.32
C VAL A 27 2.86 -10.03 13.51
N THR A 28 3.98 -9.32 13.58
CA THR A 28 4.02 -7.85 13.59
C THR A 28 4.67 -7.36 12.32
N LEU A 29 3.90 -6.65 11.48
CA LEU A 29 4.33 -6.13 10.19
C LEU A 29 4.81 -4.67 10.33
N LYS A 30 5.85 -4.29 9.59
CA LYS A 30 6.36 -2.92 9.53
C LYS A 30 5.60 -2.13 8.47
N PHE A 31 4.86 -1.12 8.90
CA PHE A 31 4.20 -0.17 8.02
C PHE A 31 5.01 1.12 7.89
N ALA A 32 5.20 1.65 6.67
CA ALA A 32 5.84 2.94 6.46
C ALA A 32 5.05 3.91 5.55
N SER A 33 4.96 5.18 5.97
CA SER A 33 4.37 6.29 5.21
C SER A 33 5.22 7.55 5.30
N MET A 34 5.30 8.30 4.20
CA MET A 34 6.00 9.58 4.13
C MET A 34 5.25 10.74 4.81
N ALA A 35 3.94 10.60 5.00
CA ALA A 35 3.13 11.63 5.64
C ALA A 35 3.04 11.39 7.16
N PRO A 36 2.78 12.45 7.97
CA PRO A 36 2.49 12.28 9.40
C PRO A 36 1.26 11.39 9.63
N GLU A 37 1.19 10.71 10.77
CA GLU A 37 0.05 9.83 11.10
C GLU A 37 -1.29 10.56 11.04
N ARG A 38 -1.35 11.80 11.56
CA ARG A 38 -2.57 12.62 11.59
C ARG A 38 -3.05 13.11 10.22
N ASN A 39 -2.25 12.94 9.15
CA ASN A 39 -2.68 13.33 7.82
C ASN A 39 -3.89 12.47 7.38
N PRO A 40 -4.96 13.06 6.81
CA PRO A 40 -6.12 12.30 6.33
C PRO A 40 -5.77 11.13 5.40
N ILE A 41 -4.72 11.27 4.57
CA ILE A 41 -4.29 10.18 3.67
C ILE A 41 -3.84 8.93 4.43
N ASN A 42 -3.34 9.09 5.66
CA ASN A 42 -2.94 8.00 6.53
C ASN A 42 -4.09 7.50 7.41
N GLN A 43 -4.85 8.42 8.02
CA GLN A 43 -5.96 8.09 8.91
C GLN A 43 -7.06 7.31 8.17
N CYS A 44 -7.53 7.83 7.04
CA CYS A 44 -8.64 7.25 6.29
C CYS A 44 -8.24 6.03 5.45
N GLY A 45 -6.95 5.79 5.26
CA GLY A 45 -6.43 4.70 4.42
C GLY A 45 -5.70 3.64 5.26
N PRO A 46 -4.36 3.69 5.31
CA PRO A 46 -3.55 2.63 5.90
C PRO A 46 -3.82 2.41 7.38
N VAL A 47 -4.09 3.44 8.19
CA VAL A 47 -4.40 3.27 9.62
C VAL A 47 -5.70 2.47 9.80
N ALA A 48 -6.78 2.89 9.13
CA ALA A 48 -8.04 2.16 9.15
C ALA A 48 -7.90 0.70 8.65
N ILE A 49 -7.10 0.47 7.60
CA ILE A 49 -6.81 -0.88 7.09
C ILE A 49 -6.07 -1.72 8.13
N MET A 50 -5.00 -1.19 8.74
CA MET A 50 -4.22 -1.89 9.75
C MET A 50 -5.06 -2.24 10.99
N GLU A 51 -5.93 -1.34 11.42
CA GLU A 51 -6.85 -1.58 12.55
C GLU A 51 -7.90 -2.63 12.21
N ALA A 52 -8.47 -2.57 11.01
CA ALA A 52 -9.39 -3.59 10.54
C ALA A 52 -8.73 -4.97 10.46
N ILE A 53 -7.48 -5.06 9.97
CA ILE A 53 -6.70 -6.31 9.93
C ILE A 53 -6.45 -6.82 11.36
N THR A 54 -5.99 -5.96 12.26
CA THR A 54 -5.72 -6.34 13.66
C THR A 54 -6.98 -6.88 14.33
N LYS A 55 -8.12 -6.18 14.15
CA LYS A 55 -9.41 -6.61 14.70
C LYS A 55 -9.89 -7.94 14.12
N ARG A 56 -9.91 -8.08 12.79
CA ARG A 56 -10.41 -9.27 12.08
C ARG A 56 -9.55 -10.51 12.33
N THR A 57 -8.28 -10.33 12.68
CA THR A 57 -7.36 -11.42 13.01
C THR A 57 -7.33 -11.75 14.50
N GLY A 58 -8.18 -11.11 15.32
CA GLY A 58 -8.19 -11.30 16.78
C GLY A 58 -6.86 -10.88 17.42
N GLY A 59 -6.18 -9.88 16.85
CA GLY A 59 -4.88 -9.38 17.33
C GLY A 59 -3.67 -10.20 16.90
N LYS A 60 -3.85 -11.25 16.07
CA LYS A 60 -2.73 -12.07 15.56
C LYS A 60 -1.84 -11.32 14.58
N VAL A 61 -2.39 -10.37 13.81
CA VAL A 61 -1.59 -9.48 12.96
C VAL A 61 -1.57 -8.10 13.62
N LYS A 62 -0.37 -7.59 13.90
CA LYS A 62 -0.12 -6.25 14.45
C LYS A 62 0.81 -5.47 13.55
N PHE A 63 0.97 -4.16 13.82
CA PHE A 63 1.78 -3.27 13.01
C PHE A 63 2.69 -2.38 13.83
N THR A 64 3.96 -2.32 13.46
CA THR A 64 4.87 -1.24 13.87
C THR A 64 4.81 -0.15 12.81
N ARG A 65 4.44 1.07 13.21
CA ARG A 65 4.14 2.17 12.27
C ARG A 65 5.30 3.18 12.22
N PHE A 66 5.77 3.47 11.01
CA PHE A 66 6.83 4.44 10.72
C PHE A 66 6.28 5.57 9.84
N PHE A 67 6.04 6.73 10.44
CA PHE A 67 5.53 7.91 9.73
C PHE A 67 6.66 8.91 9.40
N ALA A 68 6.27 10.08 8.89
CA ALA A 68 7.18 11.18 8.55
C ALA A 68 8.28 11.43 9.60
N GLY A 69 9.51 11.64 9.13
CA GLY A 69 10.67 11.93 9.98
C GLY A 69 11.46 10.69 10.42
N THR A 70 10.99 9.49 10.10
CA THR A 70 11.70 8.23 10.37
C THR A 70 12.58 7.80 9.20
N ALA A 71 13.60 6.96 9.45
CA ALA A 71 14.49 6.43 8.41
C ALA A 71 13.77 5.65 7.29
N LEU A 72 12.56 5.14 7.57
CA LEU A 72 11.73 4.37 6.63
C LEU A 72 10.69 5.23 5.89
N SER A 73 10.64 6.54 6.15
CA SER A 73 9.59 7.42 5.61
C SER A 73 10.01 8.25 4.37
N HIS A 74 11.20 8.00 3.80
CA HIS A 74 11.69 8.81 2.68
C HIS A 74 10.81 8.62 1.42
N PRO A 75 10.17 9.69 0.90
CA PRO A 75 9.16 9.59 -0.18
C PRO A 75 9.59 8.79 -1.41
N LEU A 76 10.83 8.99 -1.87
CA LEU A 76 11.35 8.36 -3.09
C LEU A 76 11.79 6.90 -2.89
N ARG A 77 11.89 6.41 -1.65
CA ARG A 77 12.43 5.08 -1.34
C ARG A 77 11.36 4.06 -0.95
N GLN A 78 10.12 4.49 -0.72
CA GLN A 78 9.06 3.62 -0.20
C GLN A 78 8.78 2.39 -1.05
N TYR A 79 8.66 2.55 -2.38
CA TYR A 79 8.46 1.41 -3.28
C TYR A 79 9.63 0.42 -3.21
N GLN A 80 10.86 0.93 -3.27
CA GLN A 80 12.06 0.09 -3.23
C GLN A 80 12.22 -0.62 -1.88
N GLN A 81 11.86 0.04 -0.78
CA GLN A 81 11.88 -0.54 0.56
C GLN A 81 10.87 -1.69 0.67
N LEU A 82 9.66 -1.51 0.15
CA LEU A 82 8.63 -2.56 0.13
C LEU A 82 9.06 -3.73 -0.75
N ALA A 83 9.49 -3.47 -2.00
CA ALA A 83 9.91 -4.51 -2.94
C ALA A 83 11.15 -5.31 -2.46
N LYS A 84 11.96 -4.74 -1.55
CA LYS A 84 13.12 -5.39 -0.95
C LYS A 84 12.83 -5.95 0.46
N ASN A 85 11.56 -6.02 0.88
CA ASN A 85 11.13 -6.49 2.20
C ASN A 85 11.78 -5.76 3.40
N VAL A 86 12.18 -4.49 3.22
CA VAL A 86 12.61 -3.63 4.32
C VAL A 86 11.42 -3.24 5.19
N THR A 87 10.30 -2.94 4.53
CA THR A 87 8.97 -2.73 5.12
C THR A 87 8.02 -3.80 4.58
N ASP A 88 7.02 -4.19 5.38
CA ASP A 88 6.04 -5.21 5.01
C ASP A 88 4.79 -4.60 4.38
N MET A 89 4.49 -3.34 4.71
CA MET A 89 3.40 -2.55 4.13
C MET A 89 3.86 -1.10 3.95
N SER A 90 3.42 -0.44 2.87
CA SER A 90 3.72 0.98 2.68
C SER A 90 2.59 1.72 1.96
N GLN A 91 2.38 2.97 2.34
CA GLN A 91 1.62 3.93 1.53
C GLN A 91 2.61 4.72 0.69
N GLY A 92 2.64 4.46 -0.62
CA GLY A 92 3.55 5.11 -1.57
C GLY A 92 2.83 5.94 -2.63
N VAL A 93 3.57 6.87 -3.24
CA VAL A 93 3.10 7.67 -4.39
C VAL A 93 3.69 7.09 -5.67
N LEU A 94 2.84 6.54 -6.55
CA LEU A 94 3.29 5.84 -7.76
C LEU A 94 4.16 6.72 -8.67
N THR A 95 3.86 8.02 -8.76
CA THR A 95 4.60 8.97 -9.60
C THR A 95 5.99 9.34 -9.05
N TYR A 96 6.34 8.91 -7.83
CA TYR A 96 7.67 9.12 -7.23
C TYR A 96 8.67 8.03 -7.57
N THR A 97 8.26 7.01 -8.33
CA THR A 97 9.15 6.01 -8.92
C THR A 97 9.05 6.10 -10.44
N PRO A 98 9.72 7.09 -11.08
CA PRO A 98 9.61 7.33 -12.53
C PRO A 98 9.91 6.08 -13.35
N GLY A 99 9.11 5.83 -14.38
CA GLY A 99 9.29 4.69 -15.29
C GLY A 99 8.81 3.34 -14.75
N ARG A 100 8.46 3.22 -13.45
CA ARG A 100 8.02 1.94 -12.88
C ARG A 100 6.58 1.56 -13.22
N PHE A 101 5.70 2.54 -13.27
CA PHE A 101 4.26 2.37 -13.53
C PHE A 101 3.84 3.15 -14.78
N PRO A 102 4.45 2.90 -15.95
CA PRO A 102 4.22 3.72 -17.15
C PRO A 102 2.74 3.81 -17.53
N LEU A 103 1.98 2.72 -17.49
CA LEU A 103 0.57 2.70 -17.89
C LEU A 103 -0.33 3.24 -16.77
N THR A 104 -0.14 2.82 -15.52
CA THR A 104 -0.93 3.37 -14.40
C THR A 104 -0.74 4.87 -14.25
N SER A 105 0.46 5.40 -14.56
CA SER A 105 0.75 6.84 -14.48
C SER A 105 -0.05 7.70 -15.47
N LEU A 106 -0.61 7.10 -16.53
CA LEU A 106 -1.50 7.81 -17.45
C LEU A 106 -2.77 8.31 -16.76
N ALA A 107 -3.16 7.71 -15.63
CA ALA A 107 -4.25 8.20 -14.79
C ALA A 107 -4.00 9.61 -14.21
N ALA A 108 -2.76 10.11 -14.26
CA ALA A 108 -2.39 11.46 -13.85
C ALA A 108 -2.49 12.50 -14.99
N LEU A 109 -2.94 12.13 -16.19
CA LEU A 109 -3.16 13.09 -17.26
C LEU A 109 -4.26 14.09 -16.87
N PRO A 110 -4.13 15.37 -17.29
CA PRO A 110 -5.14 16.39 -17.00
C PRO A 110 -6.53 15.99 -17.49
N PHE A 111 -7.55 16.37 -16.72
CA PHE A 111 -8.97 16.28 -17.09
C PHE A 111 -9.53 14.87 -17.32
N LEU A 112 -8.81 13.80 -16.96
CA LEU A 112 -9.33 12.43 -17.03
C LEU A 112 -10.37 12.11 -15.96
N MET A 113 -10.28 12.76 -14.80
CA MET A 113 -11.13 12.48 -13.63
C MET A 113 -11.82 13.75 -13.17
N LYS A 114 -13.13 13.66 -12.94
CA LYS A 114 -13.95 14.73 -12.35
C LYS A 114 -14.14 14.58 -10.85
N ASP A 115 -13.93 13.37 -10.34
CA ASP A 115 -14.17 12.98 -8.96
C ASP A 115 -13.09 11.96 -8.52
N ASN A 116 -12.61 12.09 -7.29
CA ASN A 116 -11.53 11.25 -6.77
C ASN A 116 -12.00 9.82 -6.47
N VAL A 117 -13.26 9.62 -6.06
CA VAL A 117 -13.81 8.29 -5.76
C VAL A 117 -14.03 7.49 -7.05
N ALA A 118 -14.69 8.09 -8.03
CA ALA A 118 -14.90 7.50 -9.36
C ALA A 118 -13.55 7.23 -10.04
N GLY A 119 -12.61 8.18 -9.94
CA GLY A 119 -11.24 8.02 -10.41
C GLY A 119 -10.53 6.82 -9.77
N ALA A 120 -10.53 6.73 -8.44
CA ALA A 120 -9.90 5.62 -7.72
C ALA A 120 -10.51 4.27 -8.12
N ARG A 121 -11.84 4.17 -8.28
CA ARG A 121 -12.52 2.95 -8.75
C ARG A 121 -12.13 2.59 -10.19
N ALA A 122 -12.07 3.57 -11.08
CA ALA A 122 -11.70 3.35 -12.47
C ALA A 122 -10.25 2.86 -12.59
N VAL A 123 -9.30 3.53 -11.93
CA VAL A 123 -7.88 3.12 -11.94
C VAL A 123 -7.72 1.74 -11.31
N THR A 124 -8.36 1.49 -10.17
CA THR A 124 -8.32 0.17 -9.52
C THR A 124 -8.79 -0.93 -10.48
N ARG A 125 -9.91 -0.71 -11.17
CA ARG A 125 -10.44 -1.68 -12.14
C ARG A 125 -9.46 -1.93 -13.27
N VAL A 126 -8.94 -0.87 -13.92
CA VAL A 126 -7.97 -0.99 -15.03
C VAL A 126 -6.70 -1.71 -14.57
N VAL A 127 -6.21 -1.41 -13.38
CA VAL A 127 -5.03 -2.09 -12.83
C VAL A 127 -5.31 -3.57 -12.59
N GLN A 128 -6.45 -3.91 -12.00
CA GLN A 128 -6.83 -5.29 -11.74
C GLN A 128 -7.09 -6.09 -13.03
N THR A 129 -7.60 -5.49 -14.10
CA THR A 129 -7.92 -6.22 -15.33
C THR A 129 -6.79 -6.24 -16.35
N HIS A 130 -5.96 -5.19 -16.40
CA HIS A 130 -4.99 -5.02 -17.48
C HIS A 130 -3.55 -4.78 -17.01
N LEU A 131 -3.34 -4.18 -15.83
CA LEU A 131 -2.02 -3.65 -15.45
C LEU A 131 -1.39 -4.33 -14.22
N GLN A 132 -1.90 -5.50 -13.80
CA GLN A 132 -1.36 -6.21 -12.63
C GLN A 132 0.16 -6.47 -12.72
N LYS A 133 0.67 -6.66 -13.94
CA LYS A 133 2.11 -6.89 -14.20
C LYS A 133 3.00 -5.73 -13.74
N GLU A 134 2.51 -4.49 -13.71
CA GLU A 134 3.29 -3.34 -13.21
C GLU A 134 3.59 -3.47 -11.70
N PHE A 135 2.77 -4.22 -10.98
CA PHE A 135 2.83 -4.40 -9.53
C PHE A 135 3.48 -5.73 -9.11
N LYS A 136 4.01 -6.54 -10.03
CA LYS A 136 4.50 -7.92 -9.76
C LYS A 136 5.48 -8.10 -8.59
N ASP A 137 6.22 -7.06 -8.20
CA ASP A 137 7.21 -7.12 -7.11
C ASP A 137 6.59 -6.78 -5.74
N ILE A 138 5.31 -6.44 -5.69
CA ILE A 138 4.56 -6.09 -4.48
C ILE A 138 3.13 -6.66 -4.51
N HIS A 139 2.48 -6.74 -3.36
CA HIS A 139 1.05 -7.02 -3.31
C HIS A 139 0.27 -5.71 -3.19
N LEU A 140 -0.47 -5.34 -4.24
CA LEU A 140 -1.26 -4.10 -4.26
C LEU A 140 -2.56 -4.27 -3.46
N LEU A 141 -2.65 -3.59 -2.32
CA LEU A 141 -3.85 -3.62 -1.47
C LEU A 141 -4.95 -2.67 -1.95
N ALA A 142 -4.58 -1.42 -2.28
CA ALA A 142 -5.52 -0.38 -2.66
C ALA A 142 -4.84 0.69 -3.51
N ILE A 143 -5.62 1.33 -4.38
CA ILE A 143 -5.22 2.55 -5.09
C ILE A 143 -6.07 3.69 -4.56
N VAL A 144 -5.40 4.80 -4.24
CA VAL A 144 -6.05 6.04 -3.81
C VAL A 144 -5.72 7.12 -4.82
N VAL A 145 -6.73 7.87 -5.22
CA VAL A 145 -6.58 9.09 -6.03
C VAL A 145 -6.81 10.27 -5.10
N PRO A 146 -5.86 11.23 -5.00
CA PRO A 146 -6.04 12.42 -4.17
C PRO A 146 -7.15 13.32 -4.75
N ALA A 147 -7.54 14.35 -4.00
CA ALA A 147 -8.38 15.41 -4.55
C ALA A 147 -7.72 16.06 -5.78
N LEU A 148 -8.55 16.67 -6.64
CA LEU A 148 -8.08 17.32 -7.87
C LEU A 148 -7.02 18.37 -7.54
N TYR A 149 -5.93 18.35 -8.31
CA TYR A 149 -4.81 19.24 -8.10
C TYR A 149 -5.23 20.71 -8.28
N GLN A 150 -4.77 21.55 -7.36
CA GLN A 150 -4.92 22.99 -7.39
C GLN A 150 -3.53 23.63 -7.50
N ILE A 151 -3.47 24.84 -8.05
CA ILE A 151 -2.24 25.63 -8.06
C ILE A 151 -2.17 26.40 -6.74
N HIS A 152 -1.10 26.18 -5.99
CA HIS A 152 -0.78 26.96 -4.79
C HIS A 152 0.40 27.86 -5.11
N SER A 153 0.17 29.17 -5.15
CA SER A 153 1.15 30.18 -5.54
C SER A 153 1.15 31.37 -4.59
N ARG A 154 2.29 32.06 -4.51
CA ARG A 154 2.40 33.35 -3.78
C ARG A 154 1.74 34.50 -4.52
N LYS A 155 1.76 34.44 -5.86
CA LYS A 155 1.08 35.38 -6.75
C LYS A 155 -0.27 34.82 -7.14
N GLU A 156 -1.25 35.70 -7.30
CA GLU A 156 -2.54 35.32 -7.86
C GLU A 156 -2.37 34.87 -9.32
N ILE A 157 -3.07 33.80 -9.71
CA ILE A 157 -3.05 33.24 -11.08
C ILE A 157 -4.51 33.11 -11.51
N LYS A 158 -4.93 33.91 -12.49
CA LYS A 158 -6.30 33.89 -13.04
C LYS A 158 -6.32 33.32 -14.45
N THR A 159 -5.22 33.45 -15.16
CA THR A 159 -5.06 33.02 -16.55
C THR A 159 -3.82 32.12 -16.69
N ILE A 160 -3.73 31.40 -17.81
CA ILE A 160 -2.55 30.60 -18.14
C ILE A 160 -1.32 31.49 -18.31
N ASP A 161 -1.48 32.71 -18.81
CA ASP A 161 -0.37 33.66 -19.01
C ASP A 161 0.28 34.08 -17.70
N ASP A 162 -0.48 34.15 -16.61
CA ASP A 162 0.05 34.46 -15.26
C ASP A 162 1.03 33.38 -14.77
N MET A 163 0.99 32.18 -15.36
CA MET A 163 1.91 31.09 -15.03
C MET A 163 3.28 31.22 -15.73
N LYS A 164 3.40 32.07 -16.76
CA LYS A 164 4.65 32.20 -17.53
C LYS A 164 5.79 32.69 -16.64
N GLY A 165 6.92 32.00 -16.73
CA GLY A 165 8.12 32.31 -15.94
C GLY A 165 8.03 31.93 -14.46
N LEU A 166 6.90 31.39 -13.97
CA LEU A 166 6.80 30.89 -12.61
C LEU A 166 7.52 29.56 -12.45
N ARG A 167 8.28 29.42 -11.36
CA ARG A 167 8.88 28.14 -10.96
C ARG A 167 7.87 27.35 -10.14
N LEU A 168 7.05 26.53 -10.82
CA LEU A 168 6.03 25.70 -10.18
C LEU A 168 6.54 24.28 -9.90
N ARG A 169 6.20 23.74 -8.72
CA ARG A 169 6.52 22.35 -8.34
C ARG A 169 5.38 21.42 -8.72
N GLY A 170 5.64 20.46 -9.60
CA GLY A 170 4.74 19.35 -9.93
C GLY A 170 5.12 18.03 -9.27
N ALA A 171 4.13 17.17 -9.01
CA ALA A 171 4.36 15.82 -8.49
C ALA A 171 4.61 14.83 -9.64
N GLY A 172 5.85 14.38 -9.80
CA GLY A 172 6.22 13.43 -10.87
C GLY A 172 6.21 14.04 -12.27
N ARG A 173 6.48 13.20 -13.28
CA ARG A 173 6.79 13.65 -14.65
C ARG A 173 5.60 14.27 -15.38
N VAL A 174 4.40 13.67 -15.30
CA VAL A 174 3.21 14.15 -16.01
C VAL A 174 2.86 15.58 -15.59
N HIS A 175 2.76 15.85 -14.28
CA HIS A 175 2.48 17.21 -13.80
C HIS A 175 3.60 18.20 -14.17
N GLN A 176 4.86 17.78 -14.14
CA GLN A 176 5.96 18.65 -14.56
C GLN A 176 5.94 18.97 -16.06
N MET A 177 5.40 18.10 -16.91
CA MET A 177 5.22 18.38 -18.34
C MET A 177 4.09 19.38 -18.58
N VAL A 178 3.02 19.33 -17.78
CA VAL A 178 1.87 20.24 -17.90
C VAL A 178 2.18 21.65 -17.37
N LEU A 179 3.09 21.76 -16.41
CA LEU A 179 3.47 23.04 -15.79
C LEU A 179 4.59 23.79 -16.53
N LYS A 180 5.13 23.21 -17.60
CA LYS A 180 6.15 23.84 -18.46
C LYS A 180 5.50 24.42 -19.70
#